data_AF-A0A9J6EG73-F1
#
_entry.id   AF-A0A9J6EG73-F1
#
_cell.length_a   1.000
_cell.length_b   1.000
_cell.length_c   1.000
_cell.angle_alpha   90.00
_cell.angle_beta   90.00
_cell.angle_gamma   90.00
#
_symmetry.space_group_name_H-M   'P 1'
#
loop_
_entity.id
_entity.type
_entity.pdbx_description
1 polymer ?
#
loop_
_entity_poly.entity_id
_entity_poly.type
_entity_poly.pdbx_seq_one_letter_code
_entity_poly.pdbx_strand_id
1 'polypeptide(L)'
;MANSEVFKHVCIEHRLQQFLELVCTKFCKPVFTNYALGVTDKHDVRKALHHKPLSRKVFVEVARASPENLERLSENGYLERLVKEMDKNDVLVQLNALEVLTDLVSCNHGLDYLERTGIISKLRQKALNIGSDPLGNFLGPGDRMSRYLKTLRQNLHSGKVDFKARYLGALANVLHVQDSSYEDLVNLTERWYSLLGDRPTDMLLRLCRQPFPELRCATLSVIAEVARVPWGQATLAAQPGFLEYLLDRSTEADKACKEAKFAVVAILAQVQPRGFSAEDWQRIRNTYQEGPFFMATEAAVTFEGLS
;
A
#
# COMPACT_ATOMS: atom_id res chain seq x y z
N MET A 1 -31.60 -19.76 0.59
CA MET A 1 -31.48 -18.32 0.24
C MET A 1 -30.85 -17.50 1.38
N ALA A 2 -31.16 -17.76 2.67
CA ALA A 2 -30.53 -17.07 3.81
C ALA A 2 -28.98 -17.20 3.92
N ASN A 3 -28.39 -18.36 3.60
CA ASN A 3 -26.93 -18.55 3.67
C ASN A 3 -26.11 -17.76 2.65
N SER A 4 -26.72 -17.27 1.56
CA SER A 4 -26.03 -16.50 0.51
C SER A 4 -25.87 -15.02 0.89
N GLU A 5 -26.83 -14.46 1.64
CA GLU A 5 -26.76 -13.09 2.15
C GLU A 5 -25.82 -12.96 3.34
N VAL A 6 -25.79 -13.95 4.24
CA VAL A 6 -24.85 -14.00 5.37
C VAL A 6 -23.39 -14.11 4.88
N PHE A 7 -23.13 -14.93 3.85
CA PHE A 7 -21.80 -15.00 3.23
C PHE A 7 -21.39 -13.71 2.51
N LYS A 8 -22.34 -12.99 1.90
CA LYS A 8 -22.07 -11.66 1.33
C LYS A 8 -21.77 -10.63 2.41
N HIS A 9 -22.47 -10.67 3.55
CA HIS A 9 -22.24 -9.77 4.68
C HIS A 9 -20.85 -9.95 5.29
N VAL A 10 -20.49 -11.18 5.69
CA VAL A 10 -19.18 -11.52 6.26
C VAL A 10 -18.03 -11.18 5.29
N CYS A 11 -18.26 -11.31 3.98
CA CYS A 11 -17.26 -10.95 2.97
C CYS A 11 -17.15 -9.43 2.79
N ILE A 12 -18.22 -8.65 2.96
CA ILE A 12 -18.21 -7.17 2.92
C ILE A 12 -17.51 -6.57 4.15
N GLU A 13 -17.67 -7.22 5.30
CA GLU A 13 -17.11 -6.85 6.60
C GLU A 13 -15.57 -7.00 6.61
N HIS A 14 -15.06 -8.14 6.12
CA HIS A 14 -13.63 -8.34 5.91
C HIS A 14 -13.01 -7.39 4.88
N ARG A 15 -13.78 -7.02 3.83
CA ARG A 15 -13.36 -6.08 2.76
C ARG A 15 -13.18 -4.65 3.27
N LEU A 16 -13.94 -4.24 4.28
CA LEU A 16 -13.88 -2.87 4.82
C LEU A 16 -12.84 -2.72 5.94
N GLN A 17 -12.55 -3.80 6.66
CA GLN A 17 -11.41 -3.92 7.55
C GLN A 17 -10.08 -3.63 6.83
N GLN A 18 -9.87 -4.23 5.65
CA GLN A 18 -8.67 -4.01 4.84
C GLN A 18 -8.54 -2.57 4.32
N PHE A 19 -9.65 -1.94 3.91
CA PHE A 19 -9.66 -0.54 3.44
C PHE A 19 -9.34 0.45 4.56
N LEU A 20 -9.96 0.31 5.74
CA LEU A 20 -9.68 1.17 6.89
C LEU A 20 -8.27 0.95 7.44
N GLU A 21 -7.80 -0.30 7.49
CA GLU A 21 -6.42 -0.59 7.87
C GLU A 21 -5.42 0.06 6.92
N LEU A 22 -5.67 0.04 5.60
CA LEU A 22 -4.83 0.70 4.59
C LEU A 22 -4.84 2.24 4.73
N VAL A 23 -6.03 2.86 4.79
CA VAL A 23 -6.18 4.32 4.89
C VAL A 23 -5.59 4.87 6.20
N CYS A 24 -5.62 4.10 7.28
CA CYS A 24 -5.25 4.61 8.60
C CYS A 24 -3.85 4.19 9.05
N THR A 25 -3.47 2.92 8.86
CA THR A 25 -2.13 2.45 9.25
C THR A 25 -1.06 2.78 8.21
N LYS A 26 -1.41 2.72 6.92
CA LYS A 26 -0.45 2.92 5.81
C LYS A 26 -0.45 4.32 5.22
N PHE A 27 -1.51 5.10 5.42
CA PHE A 27 -1.64 6.44 4.84
C PHE A 27 -1.64 7.54 5.91
N CYS A 28 -2.49 7.47 6.94
CA CYS A 28 -2.52 8.50 7.98
C CYS A 28 -1.15 8.57 8.69
N LYS A 29 -0.61 7.42 9.12
CA LYS A 29 0.64 7.37 9.90
C LYS A 29 1.87 7.99 9.18
N PRO A 30 2.16 7.71 7.89
CA PRO A 30 3.28 8.34 7.19
C PRO A 30 3.02 9.81 6.81
N VAL A 31 1.79 10.16 6.44
CA VAL A 31 1.41 11.57 6.15
C VAL A 31 1.52 12.42 7.40
N PHE A 32 1.10 11.92 8.57
CA PHE A 32 1.27 12.59 9.86
C PHE A 32 2.72 12.68 10.31
N THR A 33 3.52 11.63 10.08
CA THR A 33 4.96 11.66 10.38
C THR A 33 5.66 12.75 9.56
N ASN A 34 5.32 12.87 8.28
CA ASN A 34 5.93 13.86 7.38
C ASN A 34 5.35 15.28 7.56
N TYR A 35 4.05 15.41 7.85
CA TYR A 35 3.42 16.70 8.19
C TYR A 35 3.95 17.24 9.53
N ALA A 36 4.12 16.39 10.54
CA ALA A 36 4.77 16.77 11.79
C ALA A 36 6.22 17.25 11.54
N LEU A 37 6.99 16.56 10.70
CA LEU A 37 8.35 16.97 10.35
C LEU A 37 8.42 18.31 9.58
N GLY A 38 7.38 18.66 8.82
CA GLY A 38 7.34 19.88 8.02
C GLY A 38 6.73 21.11 8.70
N VAL A 39 5.98 20.92 9.79
CA VAL A 39 5.23 21.99 10.47
C VAL A 39 5.71 22.22 11.91
N THR A 40 6.48 21.29 12.50
CA THR A 40 6.97 21.43 13.88
C THR A 40 8.48 21.40 13.97
N ASP A 41 9.05 22.30 14.77
CA ASP A 41 10.46 22.30 15.14
C ASP A 41 10.83 20.91 15.71
N LYS A 42 12.08 20.46 15.54
CA LYS A 42 12.52 19.09 15.89
C LYS A 42 12.30 18.74 17.37
N HIS A 43 12.10 19.74 18.24
CA HIS A 43 11.73 19.57 19.65
C HIS A 43 10.22 19.40 19.90
N ASP A 44 9.36 19.73 18.93
CA ASP A 44 7.91 19.66 19.02
C ASP A 44 7.31 18.35 18.49
N VAL A 45 8.04 17.51 17.73
CA VAL A 45 7.56 16.15 17.40
C VAL A 45 7.21 15.39 18.68
N ARG A 46 8.00 15.62 19.75
CA ARG A 46 7.73 15.12 21.09
C ARG A 46 6.51 15.78 21.72
N LYS A 47 6.18 17.05 21.47
CA LYS A 47 4.94 17.73 21.96
C LYS A 47 3.69 17.37 21.15
N ALA A 48 3.78 17.21 19.83
CA ALA A 48 2.72 16.71 18.97
C ALA A 48 2.36 15.25 19.30
N LEU A 49 3.37 14.43 19.66
CA LEU A 49 3.16 13.08 20.20
C LEU A 49 2.79 13.05 21.70
N HIS A 50 3.20 14.03 22.52
CA HIS A 50 2.78 14.14 23.94
C HIS A 50 1.36 14.72 24.09
N HIS A 51 0.86 15.46 23.10
CA HIS A 51 -0.55 15.79 22.99
C HIS A 51 -1.36 14.71 22.26
N LYS A 52 -0.90 13.45 22.25
CA LYS A 52 -1.88 12.35 22.33
C LYS A 52 -2.66 12.63 23.61
N PRO A 53 -3.98 12.88 23.58
CA PRO A 53 -4.71 12.81 24.83
C PRO A 53 -4.48 11.37 25.30
N LEU A 54 -3.77 11.18 26.42
CA LEU A 54 -3.45 9.85 26.95
C LEU A 54 -4.71 8.97 26.99
N SER A 55 -5.89 9.59 27.10
CA SER A 55 -7.20 8.98 26.97
C SER A 55 -7.41 8.13 25.72
N ARG A 56 -6.96 8.50 24.51
CA ARG A 56 -7.27 7.75 23.27
C ARG A 56 -6.46 6.47 23.14
N LYS A 57 -5.18 6.50 23.49
CA LYS A 57 -4.32 5.30 23.50
C LYS A 57 -4.76 4.33 24.59
N VAL A 58 -5.00 4.84 25.79
CA VAL A 58 -5.52 4.06 26.92
C VAL A 58 -6.91 3.51 26.57
N PHE A 59 -7.76 4.30 25.93
CA PHE A 59 -9.06 3.83 25.43
C PHE A 59 -8.92 2.64 24.50
N VAL A 60 -8.05 2.73 23.49
CA VAL A 60 -7.81 1.62 22.55
C VAL A 60 -7.30 0.38 23.27
N GLU A 61 -6.32 0.54 24.18
CA GLU A 61 -5.78 -0.59 24.94
C GLU A 61 -6.85 -1.27 25.81
N VAL A 62 -7.70 -0.49 26.49
CA VAL A 62 -8.79 -1.00 27.33
C VAL A 62 -9.88 -1.65 26.48
N ALA A 63 -10.27 -1.01 25.37
CA ALA A 63 -11.30 -1.52 24.45
C ALA A 63 -10.88 -2.82 23.75
N ARG A 64 -9.60 -2.95 23.40
CA ARG A 64 -9.06 -4.17 22.77
C ARG A 64 -8.86 -5.32 23.76
N ALA A 65 -8.74 -5.03 25.05
CA ALA A 65 -8.48 -6.04 26.06
C ALA A 65 -9.64 -7.03 26.25
N SER A 66 -10.91 -6.59 26.13
CA SER A 66 -12.06 -7.49 26.20
C SER A 66 -13.34 -6.86 25.58
N PRO A 67 -14.30 -7.68 25.11
CA PRO A 67 -15.60 -7.19 24.63
C PRO A 67 -16.38 -6.43 25.71
N GLU A 68 -16.35 -6.88 26.97
CA GLU A 68 -17.03 -6.23 28.09
C GLU A 68 -16.50 -4.82 28.35
N ASN A 69 -15.19 -4.62 28.19
CA ASN A 69 -14.57 -3.30 28.32
C ASN A 69 -15.01 -2.37 27.20
N LEU A 70 -15.11 -2.87 25.97
CA LEU A 70 -15.61 -2.10 24.83
C LEU A 70 -17.08 -1.69 25.03
N GLU A 71 -17.92 -2.60 25.54
CA GLU A 71 -19.32 -2.27 25.85
C GLU A 71 -19.42 -1.21 26.94
N ARG A 72 -18.68 -1.33 28.04
CA ARG A 72 -18.64 -0.30 29.09
C ARG A 72 -18.15 1.05 28.57
N LEU A 73 -17.15 1.05 27.70
CA LEU A 73 -16.65 2.26 27.06
C LEU A 73 -17.68 2.90 26.13
N SER A 74 -18.53 2.08 25.49
CA SER A 74 -19.66 2.55 24.70
C SER A 74 -20.77 3.17 25.54
N GLU A 75 -21.15 2.53 26.66
CA GLU A 75 -22.18 3.04 27.58
C GLU A 75 -21.82 4.43 28.14
N ASN A 76 -20.52 4.73 28.22
CA ASN A 76 -19.99 6.02 28.64
C ASN A 76 -19.98 7.10 27.53
N GLY A 77 -20.52 6.81 26.34
CA GLY A 77 -20.69 7.79 25.26
C GLY A 77 -19.43 8.13 24.47
N TYR A 78 -18.33 7.41 24.69
CA TYR A 78 -17.03 7.74 24.08
C TYR A 78 -17.00 7.43 22.59
N LEU A 79 -17.60 6.31 22.17
CA LEU A 79 -17.67 5.89 20.77
C LEU A 79 -18.61 6.77 19.97
N GLU A 80 -19.76 7.15 20.54
CA GLU A 80 -20.68 8.12 19.97
C GLU A 80 -20.00 9.48 19.76
N ARG A 81 -19.12 9.88 20.68
CA ARG A 81 -18.33 11.11 20.55
C ARG A 81 -17.30 11.02 19.43
N LEU A 82 -16.61 9.88 19.28
CA LEU A 82 -15.69 9.64 18.15
C LEU A 82 -16.41 9.67 16.80
N VAL A 83 -17.61 9.09 16.72
CA VAL A 83 -18.42 9.12 15.50
C VAL A 83 -18.86 10.54 15.15
N LYS A 84 -19.29 11.32 16.15
CA LYS A 84 -19.63 12.73 15.95
C LYS A 84 -18.42 13.57 15.52
N GLU A 85 -17.22 13.19 15.94
CA GLU A 85 -15.99 13.84 15.50
C GLU A 85 -15.68 13.60 14.02
N MET A 86 -16.08 12.47 13.45
CA MET A 86 -15.99 12.21 12.01
C MET A 86 -16.92 13.10 11.17
N ASP A 87 -17.97 13.65 11.77
CA ASP A 87 -18.90 14.54 11.08
C ASP A 87 -18.50 16.02 11.19
N LYS A 88 -17.45 16.34 11.95
CA LYS A 88 -16.95 17.71 12.06
C LYS A 88 -16.22 18.10 10.78
N ASN A 89 -16.25 19.38 10.44
CA ASN A 89 -15.54 19.92 9.27
C ASN A 89 -14.00 19.96 9.45
N ASP A 90 -13.50 19.72 10.67
CA ASP A 90 -12.07 19.72 10.95
C ASP A 90 -11.44 18.37 10.62
N VAL A 91 -10.61 18.34 9.59
CA VAL A 91 -9.91 17.15 9.11
C VAL A 91 -8.99 16.52 10.16
N LEU A 92 -8.36 17.30 11.05
CA LEU A 92 -7.52 16.74 12.11
C LEU A 92 -8.37 16.02 13.16
N VAL A 93 -9.55 16.56 13.47
CA VAL A 93 -10.50 15.92 14.39
C VAL A 93 -11.07 14.65 13.78
N GLN A 94 -11.43 14.66 12.50
CA GLN A 94 -11.88 13.48 11.76
C GLN A 94 -10.81 12.38 11.74
N LEU A 95 -9.55 12.73 11.45
CA LEU A 95 -8.45 11.77 11.37
C LEU A 95 -8.07 11.19 12.74
N ASN A 96 -8.14 11.98 13.81
CA ASN A 96 -7.94 11.48 15.18
C ASN A 96 -9.03 10.51 15.63
N ALA A 97 -10.26 10.66 15.12
CA ALA A 97 -11.32 9.69 15.33
C ALA A 97 -11.06 8.42 14.50
N LEU A 98 -10.61 8.58 13.26
CA LEU A 98 -10.27 7.49 12.36
C LEU A 98 -9.13 6.60 12.90
N GLU A 99 -8.09 7.18 13.53
CA GLU A 99 -6.99 6.42 14.16
C GLU A 99 -7.54 5.43 15.22
N VAL A 100 -8.43 5.91 16.10
CA VAL A 100 -9.04 5.08 17.16
C VAL A 100 -9.95 4.02 16.60
N LEU A 101 -10.78 4.35 15.61
CA LEU A 101 -11.68 3.39 14.96
C LEU A 101 -10.90 2.28 14.25
N THR A 102 -9.76 2.60 13.66
CA THR A 102 -8.89 1.64 12.99
C THR A 102 -8.27 0.65 13.97
N ASP A 103 -7.82 1.15 15.12
CA ASP A 103 -7.27 0.26 16.14
C ASP A 103 -8.35 -0.70 16.68
N LEU A 104 -9.63 -0.30 16.70
CA LEU A 104 -10.74 -1.19 17.07
C LEU A 104 -11.08 -2.21 15.98
N VAL A 105 -10.99 -1.81 14.70
CA VAL A 105 -11.14 -2.72 13.55
C VAL A 105 -10.07 -3.83 13.55
N SER A 106 -8.95 -3.62 14.24
CA SER A 106 -7.88 -4.63 14.38
C SER A 106 -8.19 -5.77 15.37
N CYS A 107 -9.35 -5.80 16.02
CA CYS A 107 -9.79 -6.91 16.88
C CYS A 107 -11.24 -7.35 16.60
N ASN A 108 -11.51 -8.66 16.70
CA ASN A 108 -12.79 -9.27 16.28
C ASN A 108 -14.01 -8.62 16.96
N HIS A 109 -14.01 -8.50 18.29
CA HIS A 109 -15.12 -7.88 19.02
C HIS A 109 -15.24 -6.36 18.79
N GLY A 110 -14.15 -5.71 18.39
CA GLY A 110 -14.15 -4.31 18.00
C GLY A 110 -14.84 -4.10 16.66
N LEU A 111 -14.58 -4.98 15.69
CA LEU A 111 -15.25 -5.02 14.40
C LEU A 111 -16.77 -5.27 14.56
N ASP A 112 -17.14 -6.34 15.28
CA ASP A 112 -18.55 -6.69 15.54
C ASP A 112 -19.34 -5.52 16.14
N TYR A 113 -18.71 -4.78 17.06
CA TYR A 113 -19.31 -3.60 17.68
C TYR A 113 -19.50 -2.45 16.67
N LEU A 114 -18.49 -2.14 15.86
CA LEU A 114 -18.53 -1.04 14.89
C LEU A 114 -19.55 -1.31 13.77
N GLU A 115 -19.79 -2.57 13.44
CA GLU A 115 -20.81 -3.00 12.49
C GLU A 115 -22.21 -2.87 13.06
N ARG A 116 -22.43 -3.42 14.28
CA ARG A 116 -23.72 -3.32 14.99
C ARG A 116 -24.16 -1.87 15.18
N THR A 117 -23.21 -0.96 15.38
CA THR A 117 -23.47 0.47 15.57
C THR A 117 -23.59 1.27 14.27
N GLY A 118 -23.38 0.64 13.10
CA GLY A 118 -23.51 1.27 11.79
C GLY A 118 -22.38 2.26 11.43
N ILE A 119 -21.31 2.31 12.23
CA ILE A 119 -20.16 3.22 12.04
C ILE A 119 -19.43 2.88 10.75
N ILE A 120 -19.27 1.58 10.49
CA ILE A 120 -18.71 1.02 9.26
C ILE A 120 -19.47 1.49 8.01
N SER A 121 -20.80 1.38 8.02
CA SER A 121 -21.65 1.83 6.91
C SER A 121 -21.52 3.33 6.64
N LYS A 122 -21.32 4.13 7.69
CA LYS A 122 -21.12 5.58 7.59
C LYS A 122 -19.75 5.96 7.04
N LEU A 123 -18.69 5.27 7.46
CA LEU A 123 -17.34 5.42 6.89
C LEU A 123 -17.34 5.08 5.39
N ARG A 124 -18.05 4.03 5.00
CA ARG A 124 -18.22 3.64 3.60
C ARG A 124 -18.86 4.75 2.77
N GLN A 125 -19.96 5.34 3.24
CA GLN A 125 -20.65 6.39 2.52
C GLN A 125 -19.79 7.65 2.34
N LYS A 126 -19.00 8.02 3.37
CA LYS A 126 -18.08 9.17 3.31
C LYS A 126 -16.89 8.95 2.39
N ALA A 127 -16.32 7.74 2.37
CA ALA A 127 -15.21 7.38 1.49
C ALA A 127 -15.61 7.37 0.00
N LEU A 128 -16.86 7.00 -0.30
CA LEU A 128 -17.37 6.89 -1.67
C LEU A 128 -17.98 8.21 -2.22
N ASN A 129 -18.45 9.11 -1.36
CA ASN A 129 -18.99 10.42 -1.75
C ASN A 129 -17.86 11.46 -1.97
N ILE A 130 -17.07 11.26 -3.01
CA ILE A 130 -16.01 12.19 -3.44
C ILE A 130 -16.65 13.44 -4.05
N GLY A 131 -16.36 14.63 -3.50
CA GLY A 131 -16.81 15.93 -4.00
C GLY A 131 -17.61 16.78 -3.01
N SER A 132 -18.27 16.19 -2.02
CA SER A 132 -19.13 16.90 -1.04
C SER A 132 -18.80 16.64 0.43
N ASP A 133 -17.95 15.65 0.73
CA ASP A 133 -17.52 15.32 2.09
C ASP A 133 -16.04 15.71 2.33
N PRO A 134 -15.69 16.39 3.44
CA PRO A 134 -14.30 16.79 3.74
C PRO A 134 -13.27 15.64 3.76
N LEU A 135 -13.69 14.41 4.08
CA LEU A 135 -12.83 13.22 4.11
C LEU A 135 -12.72 12.57 2.72
N GLY A 136 -13.81 12.56 1.96
CA GLY A 136 -13.79 12.21 0.53
C GLY A 136 -12.89 13.16 -0.29
N ASN A 137 -12.94 14.45 0.04
CA ASN A 137 -12.05 15.52 -0.43
C ASN A 137 -10.68 15.54 0.29
N PHE A 138 -10.30 14.47 1.00
CA PHE A 138 -8.94 14.31 1.52
C PHE A 138 -8.22 13.15 0.82
N LEU A 139 -8.99 12.15 0.38
CA LEU A 139 -8.53 10.92 -0.25
C LEU A 139 -8.59 10.98 -1.80
N GLY A 140 -9.28 11.97 -2.37
CA GLY A 140 -9.51 12.11 -3.80
C GLY A 140 -8.36 12.73 -4.61
N PRO A 141 -8.49 12.77 -5.95
CA PRO A 141 -7.44 13.23 -6.88
C PRO A 141 -7.07 14.73 -6.77
N GLY A 142 -7.82 15.54 -6.01
CA GLY A 142 -7.55 16.95 -5.75
C GLY A 142 -6.69 17.26 -4.51
N ASP A 143 -6.39 16.26 -3.67
CA ASP A 143 -6.28 16.51 -2.22
C ASP A 143 -4.90 16.24 -1.61
N ARG A 144 -4.82 16.19 -0.27
CA ARG A 144 -3.56 16.01 0.48
C ARG A 144 -2.82 14.74 0.06
N MET A 145 -3.50 13.67 -0.35
CA MET A 145 -2.83 12.52 -0.98
C MET A 145 -2.12 12.93 -2.26
N SER A 146 -2.81 13.63 -3.17
CA SER A 146 -2.20 14.10 -4.41
C SER A 146 -1.01 15.01 -4.15
N ARG A 147 -1.08 15.89 -3.13
CA ARG A 147 0.07 16.67 -2.68
C ARG A 147 1.19 15.79 -2.12
N TYR A 148 0.87 14.80 -1.29
CA TYR A 148 1.83 13.86 -0.73
C TYR A 148 2.54 13.06 -1.83
N LEU A 149 1.80 12.50 -2.80
CA LEU A 149 2.36 11.77 -3.93
C LEU A 149 3.18 12.67 -4.85
N LYS A 150 2.77 13.92 -5.07
CA LYS A 150 3.57 14.91 -5.80
C LYS A 150 4.86 15.25 -5.06
N THR A 151 4.83 15.40 -3.74
CA THR A 151 6.03 15.60 -2.91
C THR A 151 6.92 14.35 -2.90
N LEU A 152 6.31 13.16 -2.81
CA LEU A 152 7.00 11.88 -2.89
C LEU A 152 7.73 11.76 -4.24
N ARG A 153 7.06 12.08 -5.35
CA ARG A 153 7.65 12.18 -6.69
C ARG A 153 8.86 13.13 -6.70
N GLN A 154 8.70 14.36 -6.18
CA GLN A 154 9.79 15.34 -6.13
C GLN A 154 10.99 14.78 -5.36
N ASN A 155 10.75 14.16 -4.20
CA ASN A 155 11.80 13.56 -3.37
C ASN A 155 12.45 12.33 -4.03
N LEU A 156 11.71 11.53 -4.80
CA LEU A 156 12.28 10.45 -5.61
C LEU A 156 13.19 11.00 -6.72
N HIS A 157 12.89 12.19 -7.23
CA HIS A 157 13.71 12.83 -8.25
C HIS A 157 14.98 13.46 -7.65
N SER A 158 14.84 14.37 -6.70
CA SER A 158 15.92 15.24 -6.19
C SER A 158 16.50 14.86 -4.83
N GLY A 159 15.89 13.91 -4.11
CA GLY A 159 16.33 13.51 -2.77
C GLY A 159 17.65 12.72 -2.75
N LYS A 160 18.28 12.60 -1.59
CA LYS A 160 19.44 11.70 -1.42
C LYS A 160 19.01 10.24 -1.50
N VAL A 161 19.87 9.37 -2.02
CA VAL A 161 19.59 7.94 -2.27
C VAL A 161 19.03 7.23 -1.03
N ASP A 162 19.60 7.45 0.15
CA ASP A 162 19.14 6.83 1.42
C ASP A 162 17.68 7.17 1.75
N PHE A 163 17.23 8.37 1.39
CA PHE A 163 15.84 8.79 1.59
C PHE A 163 14.94 8.24 0.48
N LYS A 164 15.42 8.10 -0.76
CA LYS A 164 14.66 7.51 -1.87
C LYS A 164 14.18 6.09 -1.56
N ALA A 165 15.05 5.25 -0.99
CA ALA A 165 14.66 3.88 -0.59
C ALA A 165 13.49 3.90 0.42
N ARG A 166 13.49 4.83 1.38
CA ARG A 166 12.40 4.99 2.35
C ARG A 166 11.11 5.49 1.70
N TYR A 167 11.20 6.44 0.78
CA TYR A 167 10.04 6.93 0.03
C TYR A 167 9.42 5.84 -0.86
N LEU A 168 10.25 4.98 -1.46
CA LEU A 168 9.78 3.81 -2.22
C LEU A 168 9.11 2.79 -1.31
N GLY A 169 9.65 2.52 -0.13
CA GLY A 169 8.98 1.67 0.87
C GLY A 169 7.61 2.22 1.29
N ALA A 170 7.50 3.55 1.46
CA ALA A 170 6.22 4.19 1.72
C ALA A 170 5.26 4.07 0.52
N LEU A 171 5.78 4.22 -0.70
CA LEU A 171 4.97 4.06 -1.92
C LEU A 171 4.47 2.63 -2.11
N ALA A 172 5.29 1.61 -1.85
CA ALA A 172 4.87 0.21 -1.91
C ALA A 172 3.70 -0.04 -0.94
N ASN A 173 3.78 0.49 0.28
CA ASN A 173 2.67 0.41 1.24
C ASN A 173 1.40 1.11 0.77
N VAL A 174 1.51 2.23 0.05
CA VAL A 174 0.37 2.97 -0.52
C VAL A 174 -0.31 2.20 -1.64
N LEU A 175 0.47 1.51 -2.47
CA LEU A 175 -0.03 0.77 -3.63
C LEU A 175 -0.44 -0.66 -3.30
N HIS A 176 -0.13 -1.15 -2.11
CA HIS A 176 -0.42 -2.51 -1.70
C HIS A 176 -1.93 -2.79 -1.72
N VAL A 177 -2.30 -3.86 -2.44
CA VAL A 177 -3.67 -4.38 -2.49
C VAL A 177 -3.62 -5.86 -2.14
N GLN A 178 -4.23 -6.23 -1.01
CA GLN A 178 -4.26 -7.63 -0.55
C GLN A 178 -5.19 -8.49 -1.41
N ASP A 179 -6.34 -7.95 -1.80
CA ASP A 179 -7.34 -8.62 -2.64
C ASP A 179 -7.64 -7.78 -3.89
N SER A 180 -7.13 -8.24 -5.04
CA SER A 180 -7.31 -7.56 -6.34
C SER A 180 -8.73 -7.70 -6.92
N SER A 181 -9.65 -8.42 -6.26
CA SER A 181 -11.06 -8.47 -6.64
C SER A 181 -11.81 -7.19 -6.26
N TYR A 182 -11.23 -6.34 -5.39
CA TYR A 182 -11.86 -5.10 -4.96
C TYR A 182 -11.55 -3.95 -5.95
N GLU A 183 -12.39 -3.84 -6.98
CA GLU A 183 -12.20 -2.91 -8.10
C GLU A 183 -12.02 -1.45 -7.67
N ASP A 184 -12.76 -0.96 -6.66
CA ASP A 184 -12.64 0.43 -6.20
C ASP A 184 -11.25 0.76 -5.65
N LEU A 185 -10.66 -0.15 -4.86
CA LEU A 185 -9.31 0.02 -4.33
C LEU A 185 -8.25 -0.12 -5.43
N VAL A 186 -8.44 -1.07 -6.34
CA VAL A 186 -7.59 -1.24 -7.52
C VAL A 186 -7.60 0.04 -8.38
N ASN A 187 -8.77 0.64 -8.63
CA ASN A 187 -8.91 1.89 -9.35
C ASN A 187 -8.31 3.09 -8.59
N LEU A 188 -8.41 3.09 -7.26
CA LEU A 188 -7.83 4.14 -6.42
C LEU A 188 -6.30 4.10 -6.46
N THR A 189 -5.68 2.91 -6.38
CA THR A 189 -4.22 2.76 -6.47
C THR A 189 -3.70 3.11 -7.87
N GLU A 190 -4.45 2.82 -8.92
CA GLU A 190 -4.12 3.27 -10.29
C GLU A 190 -4.09 4.81 -10.38
N ARG A 191 -5.12 5.47 -9.86
CA ARG A 191 -5.19 6.93 -9.81
C ARG A 191 -4.02 7.50 -9.03
N TRP A 192 -3.68 6.95 -7.86
CA TRP A 192 -2.52 7.38 -7.08
C TRP A 192 -1.20 7.15 -7.81
N TYR A 193 -1.05 6.00 -8.48
CA TYR A 193 0.13 5.71 -9.27
C TYR A 193 0.36 6.73 -10.39
N SER A 194 -0.71 7.13 -11.09
CA SER A 194 -0.62 8.15 -12.15
C SER A 194 -0.19 9.55 -11.64
N LEU A 195 -0.35 9.84 -10.35
CA LEU A 195 0.10 11.10 -9.74
C LEU A 195 1.62 11.18 -9.55
N LEU A 196 2.34 10.05 -9.71
CA LEU A 196 3.80 10.01 -9.67
C LEU A 196 4.47 10.61 -10.93
N GLY A 197 3.68 10.98 -11.94
CA GLY A 197 4.13 11.71 -13.13
C GLY A 197 3.69 11.06 -14.43
N ASP A 198 4.18 11.58 -15.56
CA ASP A 198 3.71 11.17 -16.90
C ASP A 198 4.18 9.76 -17.28
N ARG A 199 5.30 9.30 -16.69
CA ARG A 199 5.92 7.98 -16.95
C ARG A 199 6.47 7.36 -15.66
N PRO A 200 5.59 6.96 -14.73
CA PRO A 200 6.01 6.46 -13.42
C PRO A 200 6.76 5.13 -13.53
N THR A 201 6.37 4.25 -14.46
CA THR A 201 7.02 2.95 -14.68
C THR A 201 8.44 3.10 -15.22
N ASP A 202 8.64 4.01 -16.17
CA ASP A 202 9.97 4.38 -16.67
C ASP A 202 10.88 4.94 -15.55
N MET A 203 10.32 5.80 -14.69
CA MET A 203 11.03 6.31 -13.52
C MET A 203 11.49 5.15 -12.60
N LEU A 204 10.59 4.22 -12.27
CA LEU A 204 10.95 3.04 -11.47
C LEU A 204 12.03 2.20 -12.16
N LEU A 205 11.89 1.95 -13.46
CA LEU A 205 12.87 1.16 -14.20
C LEU A 205 14.26 1.83 -14.25
N ARG A 206 14.32 3.17 -14.28
CA ARG A 206 15.57 3.93 -14.14
C ARG A 206 16.18 3.81 -12.75
N LEU A 207 15.37 3.80 -11.69
CA LEU A 207 15.84 3.59 -10.30
C LEU A 207 16.43 2.19 -10.11
N CYS A 208 15.82 1.17 -10.74
CA CYS A 208 16.32 -0.20 -10.79
C CYS A 208 17.72 -0.33 -11.44
N ARG A 209 18.13 0.62 -12.29
CA ARG A 209 19.43 0.61 -12.98
C ARG A 209 20.52 1.39 -12.24
N GLN A 210 20.22 1.97 -11.07
CA GLN A 210 21.22 2.71 -10.30
C GLN A 210 22.12 1.76 -9.50
N PRO A 211 23.38 2.15 -9.21
CA PRO A 211 24.37 1.30 -8.55
C PRO A 211 24.17 1.22 -7.02
N PHE A 212 22.92 1.16 -6.54
CA PHE A 212 22.58 1.19 -5.12
C PHE A 212 21.61 0.04 -4.77
N PRO A 213 22.09 -1.07 -4.18
CA PRO A 213 21.27 -2.24 -3.91
C PRO A 213 20.02 -1.97 -3.08
N GLU A 214 20.09 -1.14 -2.02
CA GLU A 214 18.90 -0.83 -1.21
C GLU A 214 17.84 -0.09 -2.01
N LEU A 215 18.26 0.82 -2.90
CA LEU A 215 17.36 1.55 -3.79
C LEU A 215 16.69 0.60 -4.80
N ARG A 216 17.48 -0.32 -5.40
CA ARG A 216 16.95 -1.32 -6.34
C ARG A 216 15.94 -2.24 -5.66
N CYS A 217 16.28 -2.80 -4.49
CA CYS A 217 15.35 -3.62 -3.69
C CYS A 217 14.04 -2.88 -3.40
N ALA A 218 14.12 -1.65 -2.88
CA ALA A 218 12.93 -0.86 -2.56
C ALA A 218 12.08 -0.55 -3.80
N THR A 219 12.73 -0.30 -4.95
CA THR A 219 12.05 -0.08 -6.22
C THR A 219 11.35 -1.35 -6.71
N LEU A 220 12.02 -2.50 -6.63
CA LEU A 220 11.45 -3.80 -6.98
C LEU A 220 10.26 -4.16 -6.09
N SER A 221 10.27 -3.76 -4.81
CA SER A 221 9.09 -3.89 -3.95
C SER A 221 7.90 -3.08 -4.46
N VAL A 222 8.10 -1.84 -4.93
CA VAL A 222 7.03 -1.05 -5.56
C VAL A 222 6.51 -1.74 -6.83
N ILE A 223 7.42 -2.22 -7.68
CA ILE A 223 7.07 -2.95 -8.92
C ILE A 223 6.28 -4.22 -8.60
N ALA A 224 6.64 -4.94 -7.54
CA ALA A 224 5.91 -6.12 -7.09
C ALA A 224 4.46 -5.77 -6.74
N GLU A 225 4.21 -4.67 -6.02
CA GLU A 225 2.85 -4.22 -5.71
C GLU A 225 2.07 -3.84 -6.97
N VAL A 226 2.70 -3.16 -7.93
CA VAL A 226 2.09 -2.87 -9.23
C VAL A 226 1.78 -4.16 -10.02
N ALA A 227 2.64 -5.16 -9.98
CA ALA A 227 2.44 -6.43 -10.68
C ALA A 227 1.27 -7.27 -10.12
N ARG A 228 0.87 -7.05 -8.87
CA ARG A 228 -0.25 -7.76 -8.23
C ARG A 228 -1.61 -7.36 -8.79
N VAL A 229 -1.73 -6.16 -9.34
CA VAL A 229 -3.02 -5.58 -9.74
C VAL A 229 -3.19 -5.53 -11.26
N PRO A 230 -4.41 -5.70 -11.80
CA PRO A 230 -4.60 -5.84 -13.24
C PRO A 230 -4.19 -4.62 -14.09
N TRP A 231 -4.44 -3.39 -13.62
CA TRP A 231 -3.98 -2.18 -14.32
C TRP A 231 -2.46 -2.09 -14.33
N GLY A 232 -1.81 -2.55 -13.25
CA GLY A 232 -0.37 -2.51 -13.09
C GLY A 232 0.34 -3.54 -13.97
N GLN A 233 -0.23 -4.74 -14.12
CA GLN A 233 0.23 -5.73 -15.09
C GLN A 233 0.26 -5.17 -16.51
N ALA A 234 -0.86 -4.57 -16.95
CA ALA A 234 -0.95 -3.96 -18.28
C ALA A 234 0.05 -2.80 -18.46
N THR A 235 0.22 -1.99 -17.41
CA THR A 235 1.17 -0.86 -17.38
C THR A 235 2.63 -1.33 -17.46
N LEU A 236 2.98 -2.42 -16.77
CA LEU A 236 4.31 -3.02 -16.82
C LEU A 236 4.58 -3.68 -18.18
N ALA A 237 3.61 -4.37 -18.75
CA ALA A 237 3.72 -4.97 -20.08
C ALA A 237 3.94 -3.92 -21.17
N ALA A 238 3.26 -2.77 -21.07
CA ALA A 238 3.39 -1.68 -22.02
C ALA A 238 4.69 -0.87 -21.88
N GLN A 239 5.45 -1.04 -20.80
CA GLN A 239 6.69 -0.28 -20.56
C GLN A 239 7.87 -0.87 -21.35
N PRO A 240 8.47 -0.11 -22.28
CA PRO A 240 9.62 -0.59 -23.04
C PRO A 240 10.80 -0.96 -22.13
N GLY A 241 11.42 -2.11 -22.42
CA GLY A 241 12.59 -2.59 -21.69
C GLY A 241 12.28 -3.23 -20.33
N PHE A 242 11.00 -3.28 -19.90
CA PHE A 242 10.65 -3.86 -18.61
C PHE A 242 10.83 -5.37 -18.59
N LEU A 243 10.33 -6.08 -19.62
CA LEU A 243 10.42 -7.53 -19.68
C LEU A 243 11.88 -7.98 -19.84
N GLU A 244 12.65 -7.31 -20.71
CA GLU A 244 14.07 -7.59 -20.90
C GLU A 244 14.83 -7.38 -19.59
N TYR A 245 14.57 -6.28 -18.89
CA TYR A 245 15.12 -6.07 -17.56
C TYR A 245 14.70 -7.17 -16.59
N LEU A 246 13.43 -7.56 -16.56
CA LEU A 246 12.90 -8.55 -15.62
C LEU A 246 13.51 -9.95 -15.82
N LEU A 247 13.79 -10.33 -17.07
CA LEU A 247 14.30 -11.65 -17.41
C LEU A 247 15.83 -11.72 -17.48
N ASP A 248 16.52 -10.60 -17.63
CA ASP A 248 17.98 -10.56 -17.65
C ASP A 248 18.57 -10.83 -16.26
N ARG A 249 19.14 -12.03 -16.07
CA ARG A 249 19.72 -12.45 -14.78
C ARG A 249 20.95 -11.64 -14.38
N SER A 250 21.60 -10.94 -15.31
CA SER A 250 22.81 -10.16 -15.05
C SER A 250 22.55 -8.81 -14.39
N THR A 251 21.31 -8.31 -14.40
CA THR A 251 21.01 -6.97 -13.85
C THR A 251 21.09 -6.90 -12.33
N GLU A 252 21.09 -8.04 -11.62
CA GLU A 252 21.17 -8.11 -10.17
C GLU A 252 22.28 -9.05 -9.71
N ALA A 253 23.23 -8.52 -8.94
CA ALA A 253 24.32 -9.28 -8.33
C ALA A 253 23.98 -9.69 -6.89
N ASP A 254 23.37 -8.77 -6.13
CA ASP A 254 23.06 -8.92 -4.71
C ASP A 254 21.95 -9.94 -4.47
N LYS A 255 22.11 -10.77 -3.44
CA LYS A 255 21.12 -11.77 -3.05
C LYS A 255 19.72 -11.17 -2.86
N ALA A 256 19.63 -10.10 -2.09
CA ALA A 256 18.36 -9.45 -1.79
C ALA A 256 17.68 -8.86 -3.04
N CYS A 257 18.46 -8.30 -3.98
CA CYS A 257 17.91 -7.78 -5.23
C CYS A 257 17.45 -8.91 -6.15
N LYS A 258 18.18 -10.04 -6.22
CA LYS A 258 17.74 -11.24 -6.95
C LYS A 258 16.42 -11.78 -6.40
N GLU A 259 16.27 -11.86 -5.08
CA GLU A 259 15.03 -12.27 -4.41
C GLU A 259 13.89 -11.29 -4.67
N ALA A 260 14.12 -9.98 -4.55
CA ALA A 260 13.11 -8.95 -4.81
C ALA A 260 12.65 -8.97 -6.27
N LYS A 261 13.57 -9.16 -7.22
CA LYS A 261 13.26 -9.26 -8.64
C LYS A 261 12.48 -10.54 -8.95
N PHE A 262 12.89 -11.66 -8.36
CA PHE A 262 12.18 -12.91 -8.48
C PHE A 262 10.77 -12.85 -7.87
N ALA A 263 10.53 -12.05 -6.82
CA ALA A 263 9.18 -11.85 -6.30
C ALA A 263 8.25 -11.26 -7.36
N VAL A 264 8.73 -10.32 -8.20
CA VAL A 264 7.96 -9.79 -9.34
C VAL A 264 7.66 -10.89 -10.35
N VAL A 265 8.65 -11.71 -10.70
CA VAL A 265 8.49 -12.87 -11.61
C VAL A 265 7.45 -13.85 -11.04
N ALA A 266 7.55 -14.19 -9.76
CA ALA A 266 6.66 -15.12 -9.08
C ALA A 266 5.20 -14.63 -9.07
N ILE A 267 4.98 -13.32 -8.91
CA ILE A 267 3.64 -12.71 -8.98
C ILE A 267 3.06 -12.85 -10.40
N LEU A 268 3.84 -12.50 -11.42
CA LEU A 268 3.40 -12.53 -12.82
C LEU A 268 3.27 -13.95 -13.39
N ALA A 269 3.93 -14.95 -12.78
CA ALA A 269 3.89 -16.34 -13.24
C ALA A 269 2.62 -17.10 -12.82
N GLN A 270 1.94 -16.68 -11.73
CA GLN A 270 0.81 -17.44 -11.16
C GLN A 270 -0.36 -17.61 -12.14
N VAL A 271 -0.75 -16.50 -12.77
CA VAL A 271 -1.85 -16.41 -13.74
C VAL A 271 -1.39 -15.57 -14.91
N GLN A 272 -1.94 -15.79 -16.10
CA GLN A 272 -1.56 -15.00 -17.27
C GLN A 272 -1.83 -13.50 -17.01
N PRO A 273 -0.78 -12.66 -16.91
CA PRO A 273 -0.94 -11.28 -16.52
C PRO A 273 -1.47 -10.44 -17.68
N ARG A 274 -2.27 -9.42 -17.38
CA ARG A 274 -2.83 -8.53 -18.42
C ARG A 274 -1.72 -7.82 -19.18
N GLY A 275 -1.88 -7.74 -20.51
CA GLY A 275 -0.97 -7.01 -21.41
C GLY A 275 0.24 -7.82 -21.90
N PHE A 276 0.59 -8.94 -21.27
CA PHE A 276 1.68 -9.80 -21.74
C PHE A 276 1.18 -10.81 -22.79
N SER A 277 1.97 -11.04 -23.83
CA SER A 277 1.68 -12.09 -24.82
C SER A 277 1.80 -13.49 -24.19
N ALA A 278 1.23 -14.50 -24.84
CA ALA A 278 1.37 -15.88 -24.39
C ALA A 278 2.84 -16.35 -24.39
N GLU A 279 3.64 -15.85 -25.34
CA GLU A 279 5.08 -16.12 -25.43
C GLU A 279 5.84 -15.47 -24.27
N ASP A 280 5.59 -14.19 -24.00
CA ASP A 280 6.24 -13.47 -22.89
C ASP A 280 5.87 -14.11 -21.54
N TRP A 281 4.61 -14.51 -21.37
CA TRP A 281 4.18 -15.21 -20.17
C TRP A 281 4.87 -16.57 -20.03
N GLN A 282 5.08 -17.31 -21.12
CA GLN A 282 5.85 -18.55 -21.07
C GLN A 282 7.29 -18.31 -20.62
N ARG A 283 7.94 -17.25 -21.09
CA ARG A 283 9.29 -16.87 -20.67
C ARG A 283 9.33 -16.54 -19.17
N ILE A 284 8.36 -15.78 -18.66
CA ILE A 284 8.21 -15.49 -17.23
C ILE A 284 8.04 -16.79 -16.42
N ARG A 285 7.21 -17.73 -16.88
CA ARG A 285 7.01 -19.02 -16.21
C ARG A 285 8.26 -19.88 -16.19
N ASN A 286 9.03 -19.92 -17.27
CA ASN A 286 10.31 -20.63 -17.31
C ASN A 286 11.28 -20.04 -16.26
N THR A 287 11.42 -18.72 -16.20
CA THR A 287 12.24 -18.04 -15.18
C THR A 287 11.75 -18.32 -13.76
N TYR A 288 10.43 -18.41 -13.54
CA TYR A 288 9.86 -18.78 -12.25
C TYR A 288 10.25 -20.22 -11.84
N GLN A 289 10.18 -21.18 -12.76
CA GLN A 289 10.55 -22.58 -12.52
C GLN A 289 12.04 -22.76 -12.20
N GLU A 290 12.90 -22.00 -12.87
CA GLU A 290 14.36 -22.02 -12.66
C GLU A 290 14.75 -21.44 -11.29
N GLY A 291 14.00 -20.46 -10.78
CA GLY A 291 14.27 -19.82 -9.50
C GLY A 291 15.25 -18.62 -9.56
N PRO A 292 15.43 -17.93 -8.43
CA PRO A 292 16.19 -16.67 -8.34
C PRO A 292 17.70 -16.81 -8.53
N PHE A 293 18.27 -18.00 -8.27
CA PHE A 293 19.71 -18.24 -8.26
C PHE A 293 20.18 -19.20 -9.35
N PHE A 294 19.33 -19.52 -10.32
CA PHE A 294 19.72 -20.36 -11.45
C PHE A 294 20.87 -19.73 -12.23
N MET A 295 21.90 -20.53 -12.48
CA MET A 295 23.00 -20.22 -13.40
C MET A 295 22.99 -21.29 -14.48
N ALA A 296 22.86 -20.87 -15.74
CA ALA A 296 23.06 -21.78 -16.86
C ALA A 296 24.52 -22.22 -16.85
N THR A 297 24.77 -23.52 -16.88
CA THR A 297 26.10 -24.06 -17.14
C THR A 297 26.50 -23.64 -18.54
N GLU A 298 27.50 -22.77 -18.68
CA GLU A 298 28.18 -22.58 -19.97
C GLU A 298 28.75 -23.92 -20.39
N ALA A 299 28.31 -24.44 -21.54
CA ALA A 299 28.98 -25.57 -22.16
C ALA A 299 30.40 -25.12 -22.51
N ALA A 300 31.38 -25.61 -21.75
CA ALA A 300 32.78 -25.40 -22.05
C ALA A 300 33.06 -26.00 -23.43
N VAL A 301 33.14 -25.15 -24.45
CA VAL A 301 33.65 -25.55 -25.76
C VAL A 301 35.16 -25.71 -25.59
N THR A 302 35.59 -26.91 -25.22
CA THR A 302 36.99 -27.31 -25.30
C THR A 302 37.41 -27.24 -26.76
N PHE A 303 38.20 -26.22 -27.11
CA PHE A 303 39.01 -26.24 -28.32
C PHE A 303 40.07 -27.33 -28.13
N GLU A 304 39.80 -28.53 -28.64
CA GLU A 304 40.87 -29.49 -28.90
C GLU A 304 41.76 -28.89 -30.00
N GLY A 305 42.98 -28.50 -29.59
CA GLY A 305 44.00 -28.04 -30.51
C GLY A 305 44.30 -29.15 -31.52
N LEU A 306 44.21 -28.78 -32.81
CA LEU A 306 44.71 -29.58 -33.91
C LEU A 306 46.20 -29.82 -33.71
N SER A 307 46.56 -31.09 -33.54
CA SER A 307 47.92 -31.64 -33.64
C SER A 307 48.42 -31.63 -35.07
#